data_AF-A0A3N4K446-F1
#
_entry.id   AF-A0A3N4K446-F1
#
_cell.length_a   1.000
_cell.length_b   1.000
_cell.length_c   1.000
_cell.angle_alpha   90.00
_cell.angle_beta   90.00
_cell.angle_gamma   90.00
#
_symmetry.space_group_name_H-M   'P 1'
#
loop_
_entity.id
_entity.type
_entity.pdbx_description
1 polymer ?
#
loop_
_entity_poly.entity_id
_entity_poly.type
_entity_poly.pdbx_seq_one_letter_code
_entity_poly.pdbx_strand_id
1 'polypeptide(L)'
;MAIHEALTDNRDVKIFTAKGCNVTNMGFYKEQFDDGGQYKIDDIIIETTKLWGEAWRQAMPRDYGDCEVAVLITEDCNMRVKANAQVVTTIQHQISRRSSP
;
A
#
# COMPACT_ATOMS: atom_id res chain seq x y z
N MET A 1 2.41 1.13 20.35
CA MET A 1 2.74 0.67 21.73
C MET A 1 1.51 0.35 22.59
N ALA A 2 0.29 0.80 22.26
CA ALA A 2 -0.89 0.63 23.13
C ALA A 2 -1.48 -0.80 23.21
N ILE A 3 -1.42 -1.59 22.13
CA ILE A 3 -2.06 -2.92 22.09
C ILE A 3 -1.29 -3.94 22.95
N HIS A 4 0.04 -3.91 22.88
CA HIS A 4 0.88 -4.82 23.65
C HIS A 4 0.74 -4.58 25.16
N GLU A 5 0.68 -3.31 25.59
CA GLU A 5 0.44 -2.94 26.99
C GLU A 5 -0.94 -3.43 27.47
N ALA A 6 -2.00 -3.24 26.67
CA ALA A 6 -3.35 -3.71 27.01
C ALA A 6 -3.46 -5.25 27.13
N LEU A 7 -2.68 -6.01 26.34
CA LEU A 7 -2.59 -7.47 26.43
C LEU A 7 -1.78 -7.94 27.64
N THR A 8 -0.77 -7.17 28.03
CA THR A 8 0.10 -7.50 29.17
C THR A 8 -0.60 -7.22 30.51
N ASP A 9 -1.49 -6.22 30.55
CA ASP A 9 -2.21 -5.77 31.75
C ASP A 9 -3.41 -6.66 32.16
N ASN A 10 -3.60 -7.84 31.57
CA ASN A 10 -4.74 -8.75 31.85
C ASN A 10 -6.12 -8.06 31.83
N ARG A 11 -6.28 -7.00 31.04
CA ARG A 11 -7.60 -6.43 30.78
C ARG A 11 -8.39 -7.46 29.96
N ASP A 12 -9.70 -7.56 30.20
CA ASP A 12 -10.60 -8.51 29.53
C ASP A 12 -10.82 -8.11 28.06
N VAL A 13 -9.75 -8.23 27.26
CA VAL A 13 -9.65 -7.81 25.87
C VAL A 13 -9.80 -9.04 25.00
N LYS A 14 -10.80 -9.04 24.11
CA LYS A 14 -10.95 -10.07 23.09
C LYS A 14 -10.47 -9.57 21.74
N ILE A 15 -9.56 -10.31 21.11
CA ILE A 15 -9.09 -10.00 19.75
C ILE A 15 -9.90 -10.84 18.78
N PHE A 16 -10.57 -10.16 17.85
CA PHE A 16 -11.25 -10.79 16.72
C PHE A 16 -10.57 -10.39 15.41
N THR A 17 -10.44 -11.36 14.51
CA THR A 17 -10.03 -11.11 13.12
C THR A 17 -11.15 -10.40 12.35
N ALA A 18 -10.83 -9.79 11.20
CA ALA A 18 -11.84 -9.19 10.33
C ALA A 18 -12.91 -10.21 9.85
N LYS A 19 -12.57 -11.52 9.84
CA LYS A 19 -13.49 -12.62 9.55
C LYS A 19 -14.31 -13.08 10.77
N GLY A 20 -14.16 -12.43 11.93
CA GLY A 20 -14.91 -12.71 13.16
C GLY A 20 -14.35 -13.85 14.03
N CYS A 21 -13.16 -14.38 13.72
CA CYS A 21 -12.53 -15.42 14.53
C CYS A 21 -11.84 -14.84 15.78
N ASN A 22 -12.07 -15.43 16.95
CA ASN A 22 -11.42 -15.03 18.21
C ASN A 22 -9.99 -15.60 18.29
N VAL A 23 -8.99 -14.73 18.47
CA VAL A 23 -7.56 -15.09 18.53
C VAL A 23 -6.86 -14.58 19.79
N THR A 24 -7.62 -14.24 20.83
CA THR A 24 -7.16 -13.60 22.07
C THR A 24 -5.96 -14.27 22.74
N ASN A 25 -5.84 -15.60 22.68
CA ASN A 25 -4.78 -16.37 23.35
C ASN A 25 -3.77 -17.00 22.38
N MET A 26 -3.75 -16.57 21.11
CA MET A 26 -2.76 -17.03 20.15
C MET A 26 -1.48 -16.23 20.39
N GLY A 27 -0.49 -16.83 21.06
CA GLY A 27 0.76 -16.16 21.48
C GLY A 27 1.49 -15.40 20.37
N PHE A 28 1.25 -15.76 19.09
CA PHE A 28 1.66 -15.01 17.91
C PHE A 28 0.60 -15.12 16.80
N TYR A 29 -0.45 -14.29 16.84
CA TYR A 29 -1.31 -14.12 15.67
C TYR A 29 -0.67 -13.10 14.72
N LYS A 30 -0.07 -13.58 13.63
CA LYS A 30 0.23 -12.77 12.45
C LYS A 30 -0.91 -13.03 11.47
N GLU A 31 -1.68 -12.00 11.13
CA GLU A 31 -2.64 -12.13 10.03
C GLU A 31 -1.84 -12.49 8.78
N GLN A 32 -1.85 -13.77 8.41
CA GLN A 32 -1.32 -14.20 7.14
C GLN A 32 -2.37 -13.77 6.12
N PHE A 33 -2.03 -12.77 5.32
CA PHE A 33 -2.74 -12.52 4.09
C PHE A 33 -2.77 -13.84 3.33
N ASP A 34 -3.98 -14.30 3.02
CA ASP A 34 -4.29 -15.59 2.40
C ASP A 34 -3.27 -15.95 1.32
N ASP A 35 -2.62 -17.12 1.43
CA ASP A 35 -1.64 -17.64 0.47
C ASP A 35 -2.28 -18.12 -0.85
N GLY A 36 -3.47 -17.59 -1.19
CA GLY A 36 -4.26 -17.87 -2.39
C GLY A 36 -4.06 -16.88 -3.54
N GLY A 37 -2.98 -16.10 -3.51
CA GLY A 37 -2.67 -15.08 -4.51
C GLY A 37 -2.12 -13.84 -3.82
N GLN A 38 -0.89 -13.93 -3.32
CA GLN A 38 -0.18 -12.79 -2.74
C GLN A 38 0.09 -11.75 -3.84
N TYR A 39 -0.89 -10.91 -4.15
CA TYR A 39 -0.58 -9.57 -4.61
C TYR A 39 0.20 -8.94 -3.46
N LYS A 40 1.52 -8.82 -3.64
CA LYS A 40 2.34 -8.10 -2.67
C LYS A 40 1.79 -6.67 -2.61
N ILE A 41 1.90 -6.01 -1.46
CA ILE A 41 1.37 -4.64 -1.29
C ILE A 41 1.82 -3.72 -2.44
N ASP A 42 3.06 -3.88 -2.92
CA ASP A 42 3.57 -3.21 -4.12
C ASP A 42 2.67 -3.40 -5.34
N ASP A 43 2.21 -4.63 -5.60
CA ASP A 43 1.37 -4.97 -6.75
C ASP A 43 -0.01 -4.32 -6.62
N ILE A 44 -0.57 -4.27 -5.41
CA ILE A 44 -1.83 -3.57 -5.12
C ILE A 44 -1.69 -2.07 -5.36
N ILE A 45 -0.57 -1.48 -4.92
CA ILE A 45 -0.28 -0.04 -5.10
C ILE A 45 -0.14 0.29 -6.59
N ILE A 46 0.57 -0.55 -7.34
CA ILE A 46 0.77 -0.36 -8.78
C ILE A 46 -0.55 -0.50 -9.53
N GLU A 47 -1.31 -1.57 -9.27
CA GLU A 47 -2.62 -1.79 -9.91
C GLU A 47 -3.60 -0.67 -9.58
N THR A 48 -3.62 -0.21 -8.33
CA THR A 48 -4.44 0.96 -7.95
C THR A 48 -4.03 2.18 -8.75
N THR A 49 -2.74 2.49 -8.84
CA THR A 49 -2.25 3.66 -9.60
C THR A 49 -2.66 3.60 -11.07
N LYS A 50 -2.59 2.41 -11.67
CA LYS A 50 -3.03 2.16 -13.04
C LYS A 50 -4.53 2.37 -13.23
N LEU A 51 -5.35 1.78 -12.36
CA LEU A 51 -6.81 1.92 -12.38
C LEU A 51 -7.23 3.39 -12.25
N TRP A 52 -6.55 4.16 -11.40
CA TRP A 52 -6.78 5.59 -11.29
C TRP A 52 -6.45 6.30 -12.61
N GLY A 53 -5.30 6.02 -13.23
CA GLY A 53 -4.93 6.58 -14.52
C GLY A 53 -5.93 6.26 -15.64
N GLU A 54 -6.44 5.03 -15.68
CA GLU A 54 -7.45 4.59 -16.64
C GLU A 54 -8.81 5.26 -16.41
N ALA A 55 -9.28 5.32 -15.16
CA ALA A 55 -10.55 5.95 -14.80
C ALA A 55 -10.57 7.43 -15.19
N TRP A 56 -9.48 8.14 -14.88
CA TRP A 56 -9.34 9.54 -15.27
C TRP A 56 -9.21 9.72 -16.79
N ARG A 57 -8.53 8.81 -17.50
CA ARG A 57 -8.46 8.84 -18.97
C ARG A 57 -9.84 8.68 -19.62
N GLN A 58 -10.72 7.88 -19.02
CA GLN A 58 -12.11 7.73 -19.48
C GLN A 58 -12.98 8.94 -19.13
N ALA A 59 -12.71 9.62 -18.02
CA ALA A 59 -13.47 10.78 -17.57
C ALA A 59 -13.05 12.11 -18.22
N MET A 60 -11.82 12.21 -18.75
CA MET A 60 -11.28 13.44 -19.31
C MET A 60 -11.78 13.71 -20.74
N PRO A 61 -12.07 14.98 -21.10
CA PRO A 61 -12.30 15.39 -22.49
C PRO A 61 -11.07 15.08 -23.35
N ARG A 62 -11.29 14.60 -24.58
CA ARG A 62 -10.23 14.15 -25.52
C ARG A 62 -9.18 15.21 -25.90
N ASP A 63 -9.37 16.45 -25.47
CA ASP A 63 -8.48 17.58 -25.76
C ASP A 63 -7.23 17.61 -24.86
N TYR A 64 -7.20 16.83 -23.78
CA TYR A 64 -6.01 16.60 -22.95
C TYR A 64 -5.17 15.45 -23.53
N GLY A 65 -4.56 15.68 -24.69
CA GLY A 65 -3.64 14.73 -25.33
C GLY A 65 -2.50 14.30 -24.39
N ASP A 66 -2.01 13.06 -24.55
CA ASP A 66 -0.83 12.37 -24.00
C ASP A 66 -0.34 12.67 -22.56
N CYS A 67 -1.10 13.39 -21.75
CA CYS A 67 -0.77 13.63 -20.35
C CYS A 67 -0.83 12.31 -19.57
N GLU A 68 0.19 12.08 -18.75
CA GLU A 68 0.15 10.98 -17.79
C GLU A 68 -0.90 11.27 -16.72
N VAL A 69 -1.86 10.36 -16.63
CA VAL A 69 -3.07 10.57 -15.86
C VAL A 69 -2.91 10.12 -14.40
N ALA A 70 -1.92 9.27 -14.13
CA ALA A 70 -1.50 8.88 -12.80
C ALA A 70 -0.01 8.55 -12.78
N VAL A 71 0.68 8.92 -11.70
CA VAL A 71 2.12 8.72 -11.51
C VAL A 71 2.37 8.19 -10.11
N LEU A 72 3.23 7.18 -9.98
CA LEU A 72 3.63 6.61 -8.70
C LEU A 72 4.87 7.32 -8.15
N ILE A 73 4.76 7.94 -6.98
CA ILE A 73 5.91 8.54 -6.29
C ILE A 73 6.53 7.50 -5.36
N THR A 74 7.79 7.13 -5.60
CA THR A 74 8.49 6.17 -4.75
C THR A 74 10.02 6.32 -4.82
N GLU A 75 10.67 6.15 -3.67
CA GLU A 75 12.13 6.05 -3.55
C GLU A 75 12.62 4.60 -3.70
N ASP A 76 11.72 3.62 -3.61
CA ASP A 76 12.06 2.19 -3.69
C ASP A 76 12.35 1.78 -5.15
N CYS A 77 13.59 1.36 -5.40
CA CYS A 77 14.05 0.90 -6.70
C CYS A 77 13.25 -0.31 -7.23
N ASN A 78 12.90 -1.27 -6.39
CA ASN A 78 12.15 -2.46 -6.79
C ASN A 78 10.71 -2.09 -7.17
N MET A 79 10.08 -1.18 -6.42
CA MET A 79 8.75 -0.67 -6.76
C MET A 79 8.75 0.05 -8.11
N ARG A 80 9.76 0.87 -8.41
CA ARG A 80 9.86 1.52 -9.74
C ARG A 80 9.99 0.52 -10.87
N VAL A 81 10.84 -0.50 -10.70
CA VAL A 81 11.03 -1.53 -11.73
C VAL A 81 9.72 -2.26 -11.99
N LYS A 82 8.98 -2.64 -10.94
CA LYS A 82 7.66 -3.27 -11.06
C LYS A 82 6.63 -2.36 -11.71
N ALA A 83 6.56 -1.09 -11.31
CA ALA A 83 5.61 -0.11 -11.86
C ALA A 83 5.86 0.16 -13.34
N ASN A 84 7.11 0.38 -13.73
CA ASN A 84 7.50 0.61 -15.12
C ASN A 84 7.19 -0.61 -16.00
N ALA A 85 7.35 -1.84 -15.47
CA ALA A 85 6.97 -3.07 -16.18
C ALA A 85 5.46 -3.16 -16.45
N GLN A 86 4.64 -2.42 -15.70
CA GLN A 86 3.19 -2.32 -15.86
C GLN A 86 2.74 -1.01 -16.53
N VAL A 87 3.67 -0.25 -17.12
CA VAL A 87 3.40 1.04 -17.79
C VAL A 87 2.84 2.11 -16.84
N VAL A 88 3.18 2.01 -15.55
CA VAL A 88 2.91 3.07 -14.57
C VAL A 88 4.17 3.91 -14.43
N THR A 89 4.06 5.20 -14.80
CA THR A 89 5.18 6.11 -14.66
C THR A 89 5.49 6.39 -13.21
N THR A 90 6.79 6.54 -12.92
CA THR A 90 7.28 6.76 -11.56
C THR A 90 8.09 8.04 -11.46
N ILE A 91 7.93 8.74 -10.33
CA ILE A 91 8.76 9.88 -9.97
C ILE A 91 9.54 9.51 -8.71
N GLN A 92 10.86 9.64 -8.77
CA GLN A 92 11.68 9.62 -7.58
C GLN A 92 11.56 10.97 -6.88
N HIS A 93 11.03 10.98 -5.66
CA HIS A 93 11.11 12.16 -4.82
C HIS A 93 12.54 12.25 -4.25
N GLN A 94 13.19 13.40 -4.39
CA GLN A 94 14.41 13.70 -3.63
C GLN A 94 14.03 14.69 -2.54
N ILE A 95 13.91 14.20 -1.31
CA ILE A 95 13.81 15.11 -0.16
C ILE A 95 15.17 15.80 -0.04
N SER A 96 15.23 17.07 -0.45
CA SER A 96 16.37 17.94 -0.16
C SER A 96 16.50 18.03 1.36
N ARG A 97 17.42 17.25 1.94
CA ARG A 97 17.84 17.45 3.31
C ARG A 97 18.62 18.76 3.33
N ARG A 98 17.93 19.87 3.61
CA ARG A 98 18.62 21.06 4.10
C ARG A 98 19.35 20.63 5.37
N SER A 99 20.65 20.42 5.26
CA SER A 99 21.55 20.41 6.41
C SER A 99 21.48 21.80 7.02
N SER A 100 20.76 21.92 8.13
CA SER A 100 20.86 23.10 8.99
C SER A 100 22.31 23.21 9.48
N PRO A 101 22.91 24.41 9.45
CA PRO A 101 24.29 24.64 9.90
C PRO A 101 24.47 24.37 11.40
#